data_AF-A0A3M8VVX5-F1
#
_entry.id   AF-A0A3M8VVX5-F1
#
_cell.length_a   1.000
_cell.length_b   1.000
_cell.length_c   1.000
_cell.angle_alpha   90.00
_cell.angle_beta   90.00
_cell.angle_gamma   90.00
#
_symmetry.space_group_name_H-M   'P 1'
#
loop_
_entity.id
_entity.type
_entity.pdbx_description
1 polymer ?
#
loop_
_entity_poly.entity_id
_entity_poly.type
_entity_poly.pdbx_seq_one_letter_code
_entity_poly.pdbx_strand_id
1 'polypeptide(L)'
;MSKTFSMPISGGGRRRSAIAAGAAVATAALLATGLTTGSAGAAPADADARAGAQPAKLTASARAELLRDANATKAETAKTLGLGAKEKLVVKDVIKDADGTTHTRYDRTYDGLPVLGGDLVVHQAAGGTVQGVSKATKATVKVATTKAEAAPSSAAQTAVKAARADDSKGAKAQTPHKVIWAATGKPVLAYETVVGGVQKDGTPNELHVITDAATGKKLYERQGVETGSGQSQYSGKVELGTAKEGSGFTLTDADRGGHKTVNLENKEDGEGKAFTDEDDAWGNGKGDDPQTAAVDAHYGAATTWDYYKKVHGRDGIGGDGKAATSRVHYGDSYVNAFWEDSCFCMTYGDGEGNKAPLTALDVAAHEMTHGVTSKTAGLEYSGESGGLNEATSDIFGTSVEFNAKNSTDAGDYLIGEKIDINGDGTPLRYMDKPSKDGQSADEWSDKVGDLDVHYSSGVANHFFYLLSEGSGAKEIGGVKYDSPTSDGKKVEGIGRDKAEKIWFKALTTYMTSTTDYHAAREATLKAANDIYGKDSAESKGVEAAWAGVNVK
;
A
#
# COMPACT_ATOMS: atom_id res chain seq x y z
N MET A 1 -15.98 -8.21 -20.28
CA MET A 1 -16.06 -9.61 -20.76
C MET A 1 -14.64 -10.05 -21.05
N SER A 2 -13.92 -10.57 -20.06
CA SER A 2 -12.53 -10.99 -20.26
C SER A 2 -12.51 -12.44 -20.74
N LYS A 3 -11.95 -12.68 -21.93
CA LYS A 3 -11.79 -14.02 -22.50
C LYS A 3 -10.35 -14.47 -22.25
N THR A 4 -10.22 -15.43 -21.36
CA THR A 4 -9.07 -16.31 -21.18
C THR A 4 -8.71 -17.01 -22.50
N PHE A 5 -7.44 -16.95 -22.91
CA PHE A 5 -6.89 -17.85 -23.92
C PHE A 5 -5.54 -18.39 -23.46
N SER A 6 -5.56 -19.65 -23.01
CA SER A 6 -4.37 -20.46 -22.74
C SER A 6 -3.81 -21.01 -24.04
N MET A 7 -2.48 -20.97 -24.21
CA MET A 7 -1.78 -21.68 -25.28
C MET A 7 -1.90 -23.21 -25.08
N PRO A 8 -2.07 -24.04 -26.15
CA PRO A 8 -2.06 -25.49 -26.04
C PRO A 8 -0.68 -26.09 -26.37
N ILE A 9 -0.16 -26.93 -25.47
CA ILE A 9 0.90 -27.92 -25.76
C ILE A 9 0.27 -29.31 -25.79
N SER A 10 0.50 -30.06 -26.86
CA SER A 10 -0.05 -31.40 -27.07
C SER A 10 0.68 -32.47 -26.26
N GLY A 11 -0.05 -33.38 -25.59
CA GLY A 11 0.51 -34.57 -24.95
C GLY A 11 -0.52 -35.67 -24.76
N GLY A 12 -0.29 -36.83 -25.36
CA GLY A 12 -1.23 -37.95 -25.54
C GLY A 12 -1.74 -38.63 -24.26
N GLY A 13 -2.95 -39.17 -24.35
CA GLY A 13 -3.66 -39.78 -23.24
C GLY A 13 -3.28 -41.24 -22.91
N ARG A 14 -3.69 -41.69 -21.72
CA ARG A 14 -4.16 -43.05 -21.44
C ARG A 14 -5.08 -43.10 -20.22
N ARG A 15 -5.94 -44.12 -20.22
CA ARG A 15 -7.25 -44.22 -19.56
C ARG A 15 -7.24 -44.56 -18.06
N ARG A 16 -8.27 -44.00 -17.41
CA ARG A 16 -9.08 -44.40 -16.23
C ARG A 16 -8.98 -45.85 -15.72
N SER A 17 -9.17 -46.00 -14.40
CA SER A 17 -10.26 -46.82 -13.82
C SER A 17 -10.57 -46.41 -12.37
N ALA A 18 -11.85 -46.36 -12.06
CA ALA A 18 -12.47 -46.03 -10.77
C ALA A 18 -12.83 -47.30 -9.99
N ILE A 19 -12.92 -47.26 -8.65
CA ILE A 19 -13.84 -48.07 -7.84
C ILE A 19 -14.27 -47.30 -6.57
N ALA A 20 -15.54 -47.44 -6.22
CA ALA A 20 -16.30 -46.81 -5.16
C ALA A 20 -16.56 -47.75 -3.94
N ALA A 21 -17.28 -47.19 -2.96
CA ALA A 21 -18.03 -47.83 -1.85
C ALA A 21 -17.19 -48.29 -0.63
N GLY A 22 -17.69 -48.26 0.61
CA GLY A 22 -19.04 -48.01 1.13
C GLY A 22 -19.05 -47.98 2.67
N ALA A 23 -20.19 -47.56 3.22
CA ALA A 23 -20.47 -47.34 4.65
C ALA A 23 -20.70 -48.61 5.48
N ALA A 24 -20.58 -48.51 6.82
CA ALA A 24 -21.49 -49.17 7.77
C ALA A 24 -21.35 -48.65 9.22
N VAL A 25 -22.50 -48.56 9.87
CA VAL A 25 -22.81 -48.11 11.24
C VAL A 25 -22.85 -49.31 12.20
N ALA A 26 -22.52 -49.12 13.49
CA ALA A 26 -23.09 -49.94 14.57
C ALA A 26 -23.09 -49.21 15.93
N THR A 27 -24.19 -49.39 16.66
CA THR A 27 -24.65 -48.68 17.87
C THR A 27 -24.43 -49.44 19.19
N ALA A 28 -24.23 -48.64 20.26
CA ALA A 28 -24.75 -48.75 21.64
C ALA A 28 -24.35 -49.92 22.59
N ALA A 29 -23.93 -49.56 23.82
CA ALA A 29 -24.65 -49.85 25.08
C ALA A 29 -23.94 -49.27 26.33
N LEU A 30 -24.73 -48.70 27.25
CA LEU A 30 -24.33 -48.15 28.55
C LEU A 30 -24.06 -49.24 29.61
N LEU A 31 -23.16 -48.97 30.55
CA LEU A 31 -23.25 -49.46 31.93
C LEU A 31 -22.79 -48.37 32.92
N ALA A 32 -23.68 -48.04 33.86
CA ALA A 32 -23.43 -47.15 34.98
C ALA A 32 -23.13 -47.96 36.25
N THR A 33 -22.10 -47.58 37.01
CA THR A 33 -21.97 -47.86 38.44
C THR A 33 -21.34 -46.64 39.12
N GLY A 34 -21.92 -46.20 40.24
CA GLY A 34 -21.47 -45.02 41.00
C GLY A 34 -20.56 -45.35 42.18
N LEU A 35 -19.89 -44.33 42.72
CA LEU A 35 -19.80 -43.97 44.16
C LEU A 35 -18.73 -42.88 44.42
N THR A 36 -19.19 -41.80 45.04
CA THR A 36 -18.60 -40.95 46.10
C THR A 36 -17.21 -40.29 45.97
N THR A 37 -17.28 -38.95 45.86
CA THR A 37 -16.56 -37.89 46.62
C THR A 37 -15.04 -38.00 46.83
N GLY A 38 -14.33 -37.15 46.09
CA GLY A 38 -13.00 -36.65 46.44
C GLY A 38 -12.74 -35.35 45.70
N SER A 39 -12.81 -34.22 46.41
CA SER A 39 -12.57 -32.87 45.89
C SER A 39 -11.11 -32.65 45.54
N ALA A 40 -10.83 -32.42 44.25
CA ALA A 40 -9.65 -31.71 43.76
C ALA A 40 -10.16 -30.71 42.72
N GLY A 41 -9.89 -29.42 42.96
CA GLY A 41 -10.50 -28.30 42.24
C GLY A 41 -10.37 -28.44 40.73
N ALA A 42 -11.51 -28.51 40.05
CA ALA A 42 -11.58 -28.29 38.62
C ALA A 42 -11.00 -26.89 38.35
N ALA A 43 -10.03 -26.83 37.44
CA ALA A 43 -9.73 -25.61 36.72
C ALA A 43 -11.07 -25.04 36.18
N PRO A 44 -11.28 -23.72 36.21
CA PRO A 44 -12.52 -23.16 35.68
C PRO A 44 -12.67 -23.66 34.24
N ALA A 45 -13.80 -24.31 33.97
CA ALA A 45 -14.22 -24.59 32.60
C ALA A 45 -14.12 -23.28 31.82
N ASP A 46 -13.54 -23.34 30.62
CA ASP A 46 -13.59 -22.24 29.66
C ASP A 46 -15.04 -21.76 29.58
N ALA A 47 -15.29 -20.59 30.16
CA ALA A 47 -16.59 -19.97 30.13
C ALA A 47 -16.81 -19.55 28.68
N ASP A 48 -17.74 -20.21 27.98
CA ASP A 48 -18.26 -19.75 26.70
C ASP A 48 -18.49 -18.24 26.79
N ALA A 49 -17.85 -17.48 25.88
CA ALA A 49 -17.98 -16.04 25.83
C ALA A 49 -19.48 -15.67 25.82
N ARG A 50 -19.93 -14.87 26.79
CA ARG A 50 -21.33 -14.46 26.92
C ARG A 50 -21.78 -13.87 25.58
N ALA A 51 -22.74 -14.51 24.91
CA ALA A 51 -23.12 -14.22 23.51
C ALA A 51 -23.53 -12.76 23.21
N GLY A 52 -23.73 -11.91 24.23
CA GLY A 52 -24.03 -10.49 24.09
C GLY A 52 -22.88 -9.52 24.41
N ALA A 53 -21.72 -10.01 24.86
CA ALA A 53 -20.56 -9.17 25.24
C ALA A 53 -19.67 -8.76 24.03
N GLN A 54 -20.15 -8.97 22.81
CA GLN A 54 -19.48 -8.57 21.57
C GLN A 54 -19.97 -7.19 21.11
N PRO A 55 -19.12 -6.37 20.49
CA PRO A 55 -19.51 -5.07 19.96
C PRO A 55 -20.69 -5.17 18.99
N ALA A 56 -21.73 -4.35 19.21
CA ALA A 56 -22.87 -4.24 18.32
C ALA A 56 -22.50 -3.41 17.07
N LYS A 57 -23.06 -3.78 15.92
CA LYS A 57 -22.94 -2.98 14.69
C LYS A 57 -23.84 -1.73 14.80
N LEU A 58 -23.22 -0.58 15.06
CA LEU A 58 -23.92 0.70 15.19
C LEU A 58 -24.00 1.45 13.85
N THR A 59 -25.10 2.17 13.62
CA THR A 59 -25.16 3.18 12.56
C THR A 59 -24.33 4.41 12.96
N ALA A 60 -23.92 5.21 11.97
CA ALA A 60 -23.17 6.45 12.23
C ALA A 60 -23.95 7.43 13.14
N SER A 61 -25.27 7.52 12.98
CA SER A 61 -26.13 8.36 13.82
C SER A 61 -26.20 7.86 15.28
N ALA A 62 -26.34 6.55 15.48
CA ALA A 62 -26.36 5.94 16.81
C ALA A 62 -25.01 6.12 17.54
N ARG A 63 -23.89 5.95 16.82
CA ARG A 63 -22.56 6.22 17.38
C ARG A 63 -22.39 7.70 17.76
N ALA A 64 -22.85 8.61 16.91
CA ALA A 64 -22.78 10.06 17.21
C ALA A 64 -23.61 10.43 18.44
N GLU A 65 -24.75 9.80 18.66
CA GLU A 65 -25.58 10.00 19.85
C GLU A 65 -24.88 9.53 21.13
N LEU A 66 -24.31 8.32 21.13
CA LEU A 66 -23.52 7.81 22.26
C LEU A 66 -22.35 8.74 22.62
N LEU A 67 -21.66 9.29 21.63
CA LEU A 67 -20.58 10.25 21.84
C LEU A 67 -21.09 11.58 22.44
N ARG A 68 -22.28 12.04 22.04
CA ARG A 68 -22.92 13.23 22.62
C ARG A 68 -23.29 12.99 24.08
N ASP A 69 -23.88 11.84 24.40
CA ASP A 69 -24.29 11.48 25.76
C ASP A 69 -23.10 11.34 26.70
N ALA A 70 -22.04 10.65 26.25
CA ALA A 70 -20.79 10.58 26.97
C ALA A 70 -20.19 11.98 27.20
N ASN A 71 -20.27 12.87 26.20
CA ASN A 71 -19.78 14.24 26.34
C ASN A 71 -20.59 15.08 27.32
N ALA A 72 -21.90 14.88 27.39
CA ALA A 72 -22.78 15.57 28.33
C ALA A 72 -22.54 15.12 29.79
N THR A 73 -22.16 13.85 29.99
CA THR A 73 -22.04 13.23 31.32
C THR A 73 -20.62 13.19 31.88
N LYS A 74 -19.58 13.46 31.07
CA LYS A 74 -18.16 13.31 31.44
C LYS A 74 -17.73 14.03 32.74
N ALA A 75 -18.35 15.14 33.11
CA ALA A 75 -18.04 15.85 34.36
C ALA A 75 -18.53 15.07 35.60
N GLU A 76 -19.75 14.50 35.54
CA GLU A 76 -20.27 13.65 36.62
C GLU A 76 -19.54 12.31 36.67
N THR A 77 -19.17 11.76 35.51
CA THR A 77 -18.28 10.59 35.44
C THR A 77 -16.96 10.87 36.16
N ALA A 78 -16.30 11.99 35.88
CA ALA A 78 -15.05 12.36 36.56
C ALA A 78 -15.20 12.42 38.09
N LYS A 79 -16.32 12.97 38.58
CA LYS A 79 -16.65 13.05 40.01
C LYS A 79 -16.90 11.67 40.62
N THR A 80 -17.65 10.81 39.92
CA THR A 80 -17.93 9.42 40.34
C THR A 80 -16.64 8.61 40.46
N LEU A 81 -15.69 8.85 39.56
CA LEU A 81 -14.37 8.21 39.56
C LEU A 81 -13.40 8.79 40.61
N GLY A 82 -13.79 9.83 41.34
CA GLY A 82 -12.97 10.50 42.35
C GLY A 82 -11.74 11.21 41.76
N LEU A 83 -11.82 11.69 40.51
CA LEU A 83 -10.72 12.44 39.89
C LEU A 83 -10.55 13.79 40.60
N GLY A 84 -9.30 14.27 40.69
CA GLY A 84 -9.02 15.56 41.33
C GLY A 84 -9.66 16.73 40.59
N ALA A 85 -9.88 17.86 41.27
CA ALA A 85 -10.56 19.03 40.70
C ALA A 85 -9.86 19.64 39.46
N LYS A 86 -8.57 19.35 39.27
CA LYS A 86 -7.79 19.76 38.10
C LYS A 86 -7.88 18.77 36.94
N GLU A 87 -8.35 17.55 37.20
CA GLU A 87 -8.48 16.51 36.18
C GLU A 87 -9.82 16.65 35.46
N LYS A 88 -9.81 16.57 34.13
CA LYS A 88 -11.03 16.49 33.31
C LYS A 88 -10.93 15.37 32.30
N LEU A 89 -12.07 14.76 32.01
CA LEU A 89 -12.21 13.74 30.98
C LEU A 89 -12.47 14.39 29.61
N VAL A 90 -11.89 13.80 28.57
CA VAL A 90 -12.15 14.11 27.16
C VAL A 90 -12.61 12.83 26.49
N VAL A 91 -13.85 12.79 25.98
CA VAL A 91 -14.40 11.59 25.34
C VAL A 91 -13.65 11.35 24.03
N LYS A 92 -13.12 10.14 23.88
CA LYS A 92 -12.42 9.70 22.66
C LYS A 92 -13.30 8.79 21.82
N ASP A 93 -13.93 7.81 22.45
CA ASP A 93 -14.78 6.84 21.76
C ASP A 93 -15.81 6.19 22.69
N VAL A 94 -16.87 5.63 22.11
CA VAL A 94 -17.85 4.80 22.82
C VAL A 94 -18.14 3.56 21.98
N ILE A 95 -17.90 2.38 22.57
CA ILE A 95 -18.34 1.08 22.04
C ILE A 95 -19.57 0.65 22.82
N LYS A 96 -20.56 0.06 22.13
CA LYS A 96 -21.72 -0.58 22.75
C LYS A 96 -21.78 -2.04 22.33
N ASP A 97 -21.95 -2.94 23.28
CA ASP A 97 -22.07 -4.37 23.02
C ASP A 97 -23.53 -4.76 22.76
N ALA A 98 -23.73 -5.96 22.23
CA ALA A 98 -25.06 -6.48 21.87
C ALA A 98 -26.00 -6.64 23.08
N ASP A 99 -25.48 -6.90 24.28
CA ASP A 99 -26.27 -6.94 25.52
C ASP A 99 -26.58 -5.54 26.10
N GLY A 100 -26.08 -4.50 25.43
CA GLY A 100 -26.30 -3.11 25.78
C GLY A 100 -25.26 -2.50 26.71
N THR A 101 -24.23 -3.24 27.17
CA THR A 101 -23.09 -2.64 27.87
C THR A 101 -22.42 -1.58 27.01
N THR A 102 -21.89 -0.55 27.65
CA THR A 102 -21.13 0.52 26.97
C THR A 102 -19.73 0.64 27.56
N HIS A 103 -18.77 0.92 26.69
CA HIS A 103 -17.36 1.10 27.01
C HIS A 103 -16.94 2.46 26.48
N THR A 104 -16.87 3.45 27.38
CA THR A 104 -16.49 4.81 27.01
C THR A 104 -15.01 5.03 27.29
N ARG A 105 -14.24 5.33 26.24
CA ARG A 105 -12.82 5.66 26.32
C ARG A 105 -12.64 7.16 26.50
N TYR A 106 -11.82 7.52 27.49
CA TYR A 106 -11.51 8.90 27.80
C TYR A 106 -10.00 9.14 27.80
N ASP A 107 -9.58 10.21 27.14
CA ASP A 107 -8.33 10.87 27.47
C ASP A 107 -8.54 11.76 28.70
N ARG A 108 -7.44 12.15 29.37
CA ARG A 108 -7.48 13.08 30.51
C ARG A 108 -6.72 14.35 30.21
N THR A 109 -7.17 15.43 30.85
CA THR A 109 -6.39 16.65 31.03
C THR A 109 -6.18 16.91 32.52
N TYR A 110 -5.10 17.60 32.87
CA TYR A 110 -4.80 18.10 34.22
C TYR A 110 -4.46 19.59 34.12
N ASP A 111 -5.28 20.45 34.73
CA ASP A 111 -5.14 21.90 34.66
C ASP A 111 -5.11 22.41 33.19
N GLY A 112 -5.86 21.74 32.32
CA GLY A 112 -5.90 22.00 30.88
C GLY A 112 -4.79 21.36 30.05
N LEU A 113 -3.78 20.74 30.68
CA LEU A 113 -2.70 20.05 29.97
C LEU A 113 -3.09 18.61 29.63
N PRO A 114 -2.79 18.08 28.42
CA PRO A 114 -2.99 16.67 28.10
C PRO A 114 -2.24 15.74 29.05
N VAL A 115 -2.82 14.60 29.40
CA VAL A 115 -2.19 13.57 30.24
C VAL A 115 -1.85 12.36 29.39
N LEU A 116 -0.56 12.14 29.10
CA LEU A 116 -0.07 11.01 28.31
C LEU A 116 0.11 9.77 29.21
N GLY A 117 -0.41 8.62 28.77
CA GLY A 117 -0.46 7.38 29.55
C GLY A 117 -1.42 7.44 30.75
N GLY A 118 -2.37 8.37 30.70
CA GLY A 118 -3.36 8.58 31.73
C GLY A 118 -4.80 8.30 31.29
N ASP A 119 -5.02 7.74 30.10
CA ASP A 119 -6.36 7.41 29.61
C ASP A 119 -7.03 6.32 30.45
N LEU A 120 -8.36 6.24 30.31
CA LEU A 120 -9.18 5.24 30.99
C LEU A 120 -10.38 4.83 30.16
N VAL A 121 -10.92 3.65 30.45
CA VAL A 121 -12.18 3.15 29.89
C VAL A 121 -13.15 2.90 31.03
N VAL A 122 -14.34 3.50 30.96
CA VAL A 122 -15.44 3.25 31.89
C VAL A 122 -16.38 2.22 31.27
N HIS A 123 -16.60 1.12 31.97
CA HIS A 123 -17.50 0.04 31.54
C HIS A 123 -18.83 0.17 32.30
N GLN A 124 -19.94 0.31 31.58
CA GLN A 124 -21.27 0.49 32.15
C GLN A 124 -22.21 -0.61 31.66
N ALA A 125 -23.10 -1.04 32.55
CA ALA A 125 -24.23 -1.90 32.19
C ALA A 125 -25.20 -1.18 31.25
N ALA A 126 -26.11 -1.91 30.58
CA ALA A 126 -27.16 -1.33 29.73
C ALA A 126 -28.02 -0.25 30.41
N GLY A 127 -28.13 -0.28 31.75
CA GLY A 127 -28.81 0.75 32.55
C GLY A 127 -27.93 1.93 33.00
N GLY A 128 -26.69 2.03 32.53
CA GLY A 128 -25.75 3.12 32.86
C GLY A 128 -24.92 2.92 34.14
N THR A 129 -25.20 1.90 34.94
CA THR A 129 -24.44 1.59 36.16
C THR A 129 -22.98 1.24 35.83
N VAL A 130 -22.02 1.91 36.45
CA VAL A 130 -20.59 1.61 36.29
C VAL A 130 -20.27 0.24 36.88
N GLN A 131 -19.74 -0.65 36.05
CA GLN A 131 -19.32 -2.00 36.43
C GLN A 131 -17.81 -2.09 36.69
N GLY A 132 -17.02 -1.25 36.04
CA GLY A 132 -15.57 -1.26 36.17
C GLY A 132 -14.90 -0.11 35.43
N VAL A 133 -13.63 0.10 35.74
CA VAL A 133 -12.81 1.15 35.12
C VAL A 133 -11.43 0.59 34.83
N SER A 134 -11.08 0.52 33.56
CA SER A 134 -9.73 0.20 33.10
C SER A 134 -8.92 1.49 33.07
N LYS A 135 -7.77 1.55 33.76
CA LYS A 135 -6.94 2.76 33.83
C LYS A 135 -5.54 2.46 33.31
N ALA A 136 -5.02 3.32 32.43
CA ALA A 136 -3.64 3.23 31.95
C ALA A 136 -2.61 3.43 33.07
N THR A 137 -2.96 4.21 34.09
CA THR A 137 -2.13 4.42 35.29
C THR A 137 -2.95 4.32 36.57
N LYS A 138 -2.41 3.62 37.57
CA LYS A 138 -2.97 3.56 38.93
C LYS A 138 -2.54 4.75 39.79
N ALA A 139 -1.52 5.49 39.38
CA ALA A 139 -1.03 6.65 40.11
C ALA A 139 -2.05 7.80 40.05
N THR A 140 -2.18 8.53 41.16
CA THR A 140 -2.94 9.79 41.17
C THR A 140 -2.23 10.82 40.29
N VAL A 141 -2.93 11.36 39.30
CA VAL A 141 -2.37 12.40 38.42
C VAL A 141 -2.36 13.71 39.17
N LYS A 142 -1.22 13.99 39.77
CA LYS A 142 -0.96 15.21 40.54
C LYS A 142 0.50 15.57 40.41
N VAL A 143 0.76 16.79 39.95
CA VAL A 143 2.10 17.36 39.86
C VAL A 143 2.27 18.50 40.87
N ALA A 144 3.51 18.75 41.30
CA ALA A 144 3.81 19.83 42.26
C ALA A 144 3.56 21.22 41.66
N THR A 145 3.77 21.37 40.35
CA THR A 145 3.63 22.63 39.61
C THR A 145 3.33 22.34 38.14
N THR A 146 2.65 23.28 37.46
CA THR A 146 2.44 23.30 35.99
C THR A 146 3.33 24.37 35.30
N LYS A 147 4.20 25.02 36.08
CA LYS A 147 5.27 25.90 35.60
C LYS A 147 6.51 25.04 35.32
N ALA A 148 6.98 25.06 34.08
CA ALA A 148 8.22 24.42 33.69
C ALA A 148 9.43 25.23 34.15
N GLU A 149 10.48 24.55 34.59
CA GLU A 149 11.79 25.15 34.90
C GLU A 149 12.72 25.07 33.69
N ALA A 150 12.65 23.97 32.94
CA ALA A 150 13.34 23.82 31.67
C ALA A 150 12.66 24.66 30.57
N ALA A 151 13.48 25.35 29.78
CA ALA A 151 13.00 26.11 28.63
C ALA A 151 12.50 25.17 27.52
N PRO A 152 11.42 25.51 26.78
CA PRO A 152 10.96 24.72 25.64
C PRO A 152 12.06 24.46 24.61
N SER A 153 12.96 25.43 24.37
CA SER A 153 14.10 25.26 23.47
C SER A 153 15.05 24.13 23.88
N SER A 154 15.19 23.86 25.18
CA SER A 154 15.98 22.72 25.68
C SER A 154 15.31 21.39 25.36
N ALA A 155 13.98 21.29 25.50
CA ALA A 155 13.23 20.09 25.11
C ALA A 155 13.33 19.85 23.59
N ALA A 156 13.24 20.90 22.77
CA ALA A 156 13.42 20.81 21.32
C ALA A 156 14.83 20.32 20.94
N GLN A 157 15.87 20.79 21.63
CA GLN A 157 17.24 20.32 21.41
C GLN A 157 17.41 18.85 21.81
N THR A 158 16.85 18.42 22.95
CA THR A 158 16.85 17.01 23.37
C THR A 158 16.15 16.13 22.34
N ALA A 159 15.01 16.58 21.80
CA ALA A 159 14.26 15.83 20.79
C ALA A 159 15.01 15.70 19.46
N VAL A 160 15.60 16.79 18.94
CA VAL A 160 16.43 16.72 17.72
C VAL A 160 17.66 15.85 17.94
N LYS A 161 18.26 15.86 19.13
CA LYS A 161 19.38 15.00 19.47
C LYS A 161 18.97 13.52 19.46
N ALA A 162 17.79 13.19 19.96
CA ALA A 162 17.24 11.83 19.89
C ALA A 162 17.05 11.39 18.44
N ALA A 163 16.35 12.19 17.62
CA ALA A 163 16.15 11.87 16.20
C ALA A 163 17.47 11.68 15.43
N ARG A 164 18.51 12.48 15.73
CA ARG A 164 19.83 12.32 15.10
C ARG A 164 20.59 11.08 15.58
N ALA A 165 20.35 10.62 16.80
CA ALA A 165 20.92 9.37 17.29
C ALA A 165 20.35 8.16 16.53
N ASP A 166 19.13 8.31 15.98
CA ASP A 166 18.46 7.32 15.12
C ASP A 166 18.70 7.58 13.62
N ASP A 167 19.81 8.24 13.25
CA ASP A 167 20.19 8.55 11.87
C ASP A 167 19.17 9.39 11.05
N SER A 168 18.24 10.10 11.69
CA SER A 168 17.25 10.93 10.98
C SER A 168 17.91 12.11 10.24
N LYS A 169 17.56 12.27 8.96
CA LYS A 169 18.01 13.37 8.10
C LYS A 169 16.98 14.50 8.12
N GLY A 170 17.48 15.75 8.14
CA GLY A 170 16.61 16.93 8.16
C GLY A 170 15.78 17.10 9.44
N ALA A 171 16.19 16.46 10.55
CA ALA A 171 15.48 16.47 11.82
C ALA A 171 15.12 17.89 12.28
N LYS A 172 13.82 18.18 12.36
CA LYS A 172 13.28 19.49 12.74
C LYS A 172 12.19 19.34 13.80
N ALA A 173 12.48 19.82 15.01
CA ALA A 173 11.49 19.87 16.08
C ALA A 173 10.39 20.88 15.78
N GLN A 174 9.15 20.47 16.00
CA GLN A 174 8.01 21.37 16.17
C GLN A 174 8.08 22.06 17.54
N THR A 175 7.21 23.05 17.76
CA THR A 175 7.15 23.77 19.04
C THR A 175 6.75 22.81 20.17
N PRO A 176 7.59 22.62 21.20
CA PRO A 176 7.25 21.74 22.32
C PRO A 176 6.04 22.27 23.09
N HIS A 177 5.10 21.39 23.42
CA HIS A 177 3.94 21.74 24.22
C HIS A 177 3.93 20.98 25.55
N LYS A 178 3.34 21.58 26.58
CA LYS A 178 3.33 21.01 27.93
C LYS A 178 2.29 19.90 28.04
N VAL A 179 2.68 18.80 28.65
CA VAL A 179 1.84 17.63 28.95
C VAL A 179 2.12 17.16 30.38
N ILE A 180 1.23 16.31 30.92
CA ILE A 180 1.55 15.50 32.09
C ILE A 180 1.92 14.11 31.61
N TRP A 181 3.15 13.67 31.90
CA TRP A 181 3.57 12.30 31.66
C TRP A 181 3.12 11.43 32.84
N ALA A 182 2.27 10.43 32.59
CA ALA A 182 1.73 9.54 33.60
C ALA A 182 1.85 8.04 33.25
N ALA A 183 2.48 7.71 32.12
CA ALA A 183 2.61 6.33 31.64
C ALA A 183 3.56 5.48 32.51
N THR A 184 4.59 6.10 33.09
CA THR A 184 5.56 5.41 33.96
C THR A 184 5.84 6.20 35.23
N GLY A 185 5.98 5.50 36.35
CA GLY A 185 6.34 6.09 37.64
C GLY A 185 5.32 7.09 38.19
N LYS A 186 5.81 8.09 38.93
CA LYS A 186 5.00 9.17 39.47
C LYS A 186 4.71 10.19 38.36
N PRO A 187 3.46 10.65 38.18
CA PRO A 187 3.15 11.67 37.18
C PRO A 187 3.97 12.95 37.35
N VAL A 188 4.50 13.46 36.24
CA VAL A 188 5.36 14.67 36.19
C VAL A 188 4.92 15.61 35.08
N LEU A 189 5.25 16.90 35.24
CA LEU A 189 5.12 17.88 34.16
C LEU A 189 6.22 17.60 33.12
N ALA A 190 5.85 17.52 31.86
CA ALA A 190 6.75 17.24 30.75
C ALA A 190 6.46 18.14 29.54
N TYR A 191 7.36 18.11 28.58
CA TYR A 191 7.11 18.57 27.22
C TYR A 191 6.99 17.36 26.28
N GLU A 192 6.02 17.39 25.37
CA GLU A 192 6.05 16.56 24.16
C GLU A 192 6.58 17.42 23.01
N THR A 193 7.58 16.89 22.31
CA THR A 193 8.14 17.49 21.09
C THR A 193 8.04 16.48 19.96
N VAL A 194 7.40 16.86 18.87
CA VAL A 194 7.38 16.07 17.63
C VAL A 194 8.54 16.52 16.74
N VAL A 195 9.33 15.58 16.25
CA VAL A 195 10.45 15.84 15.34
C VAL A 195 10.11 15.31 13.97
N GLY A 196 9.97 16.23 13.02
CA GLY A 196 9.84 15.94 11.60
C GLY A 196 11.20 15.66 10.93
N GLY A 197 11.18 15.34 9.64
CA GLY A 197 12.36 15.03 8.86
C GLY A 197 12.13 13.73 8.08
N VAL A 198 13.21 13.03 7.76
CA VAL A 198 13.11 11.65 7.27
C VAL A 198 13.98 10.73 8.11
N GLN A 199 13.59 9.47 8.25
CA GLN A 199 14.34 8.41 8.89
C GLN A 199 15.52 8.01 7.99
N LYS A 200 16.31 7.01 8.39
CA LYS A 200 17.57 6.64 7.72
C LYS A 200 17.33 6.23 6.24
N ASP A 201 16.27 5.47 6.05
CA ASP A 201 15.66 4.91 4.84
C ASP A 201 14.96 5.94 3.94
N GLY A 202 14.56 7.11 4.46
CA GLY A 202 13.83 8.14 3.72
C GLY A 202 12.36 8.30 4.13
N THR A 203 11.86 7.49 5.05
CA THR A 203 10.49 7.55 5.58
C THR A 203 10.25 8.84 6.35
N PRO A 204 9.09 9.53 6.23
CA PRO A 204 8.77 10.67 7.07
C PRO A 204 8.98 10.35 8.55
N ASN A 205 9.71 11.22 9.25
CA ASN A 205 9.93 11.06 10.68
C ASN A 205 8.78 11.76 11.44
N GLU A 206 8.14 11.07 12.39
CA GLU A 206 7.22 11.64 13.37
C GLU A 206 7.63 11.20 14.79
N LEU A 207 8.88 11.49 15.17
CA LEU A 207 9.40 11.07 16.47
C LEU A 207 8.82 11.96 17.58
N HIS A 208 7.99 11.37 18.44
CA HIS A 208 7.49 12.02 19.66
C HIS A 208 8.49 11.80 20.80
N VAL A 209 9.09 12.87 21.30
CA VAL A 209 10.02 12.82 22.44
C VAL A 209 9.40 13.52 23.65
N ILE A 210 9.29 12.78 24.76
CA ILE A 210 8.80 13.29 26.04
C ILE A 210 9.97 13.66 26.93
N THR A 211 10.00 14.90 27.40
CA THR A 211 11.10 15.45 28.20
C THR A 211 10.58 16.00 29.51
N ASP A 212 11.23 15.68 30.63
CA ASP A 212 10.88 16.21 31.96
C ASP A 212 11.01 17.75 31.98
N ALA A 213 9.94 18.44 32.38
CA ALA A 213 9.89 19.90 32.30
C ALA A 213 10.62 20.62 33.44
N ALA A 214 11.14 19.90 34.44
CA ALA A 214 12.01 20.45 35.47
C ALA A 214 13.48 20.33 35.04
N THR A 215 13.87 19.19 34.49
CA THR A 215 15.28 18.83 34.26
C THR A 215 15.73 18.88 32.80
N GLY A 216 14.81 18.87 31.84
CA GLY A 216 15.13 18.78 30.41
C GLY A 216 15.61 17.38 29.97
N LYS A 217 15.52 16.36 30.83
CA LYS A 217 15.92 14.99 30.52
C LYS A 217 14.82 14.24 29.76
N LYS A 218 15.22 13.45 28.74
CA LYS A 218 14.31 12.55 28.02
C LYS A 218 13.72 11.52 28.99
N LEU A 219 12.39 11.43 29.03
CA LEU A 219 11.63 10.46 29.80
C LEU A 219 11.20 9.27 28.94
N TYR A 220 10.86 9.54 27.68
CA TYR A 220 10.32 8.56 26.75
C TYR A 220 10.44 9.07 25.32
N GLU A 221 10.43 8.17 24.35
CA GLU A 221 10.20 8.50 22.94
C GLU A 221 9.40 7.39 22.26
N ARG A 222 8.67 7.74 21.20
CA ARG A 222 8.00 6.80 20.29
C ARG A 222 8.02 7.34 18.87
N GLN A 223 8.11 6.44 17.90
CA GLN A 223 7.90 6.79 16.50
C GLN A 223 6.39 6.83 16.21
N GLY A 224 5.91 7.87 15.52
CA GLY A 224 4.52 8.00 15.10
C GLY A 224 4.20 7.24 13.80
N VAL A 225 5.23 6.83 13.06
CA VAL A 225 5.17 6.05 11.82
C VAL A 225 5.70 4.63 12.09
N GLU A 226 4.81 3.65 12.25
CA GLU A 226 5.17 2.21 12.32
C GLU A 226 5.02 1.62 10.92
N THR A 227 6.13 1.24 10.25
CA THR A 227 6.14 0.53 8.97
C THR A 227 6.67 -0.88 9.17
N GLY A 228 6.01 -1.87 8.58
CA GLY A 228 6.53 -3.23 8.49
C GLY A 228 7.75 -3.27 7.59
N SER A 229 8.63 -4.24 7.81
CA SER A 229 9.80 -4.44 6.94
C SER A 229 9.59 -5.70 6.10
N GLY A 230 9.89 -5.62 4.80
CA GLY A 230 9.74 -6.73 3.87
C GLY A 230 11.07 -7.15 3.25
N GLN A 231 11.27 -8.45 3.04
CA GLN A 231 12.31 -8.98 2.17
C GLN A 231 11.69 -9.34 0.82
N SER A 232 11.84 -8.43 -0.15
CA SER A 232 11.36 -8.58 -1.52
C SER A 232 12.27 -9.51 -2.32
N GLN A 233 11.69 -10.24 -3.28
CA GLN A 233 12.48 -11.04 -4.23
C GLN A 233 13.24 -10.15 -5.21
N TYR A 234 12.62 -9.04 -5.64
CA TYR A 234 13.09 -8.21 -6.75
C TYR A 234 13.66 -6.85 -6.31
N SER A 235 13.17 -6.32 -5.18
CA SER A 235 13.46 -4.97 -4.68
C SER A 235 14.37 -4.95 -3.45
N GLY A 236 14.81 -6.12 -2.95
CA GLY A 236 15.64 -6.23 -1.76
C GLY A 236 14.88 -5.95 -0.46
N LYS A 237 15.50 -5.31 0.53
CA LYS A 237 14.80 -4.94 1.76
C LYS A 237 13.95 -3.69 1.53
N VAL A 238 12.65 -3.78 1.76
CA VAL A 238 11.66 -2.71 1.54
C VAL A 238 10.87 -2.40 2.81
N GLU A 239 10.18 -1.26 2.83
CA GLU A 239 9.23 -0.90 3.87
C GLU A 239 7.80 -1.05 3.36
N LEU A 240 6.89 -1.41 4.27
CA LEU A 240 5.51 -1.74 3.97
C LEU A 240 4.56 -0.99 4.90
N GLY A 241 3.45 -0.51 4.34
CA GLY A 241 2.33 -0.04 5.14
C GLY A 241 1.58 -1.25 5.73
N THR A 242 1.51 -1.33 7.05
CA THR A 242 0.88 -2.46 7.73
C THR A 242 -0.14 -1.97 8.75
N ALA A 243 -1.09 -2.84 9.09
CA ALA A 243 -2.08 -2.56 10.13
C ALA A 243 -1.98 -3.59 11.24
N LYS A 244 -1.86 -3.11 12.47
CA LYS A 244 -1.91 -3.96 13.66
C LYS A 244 -3.32 -4.49 13.88
N GLU A 245 -3.48 -5.81 13.88
CA GLU A 245 -4.74 -6.50 14.17
C GLU A 245 -4.54 -7.52 15.29
N GLY A 246 -5.17 -7.26 16.45
CA GLY A 246 -4.99 -8.09 17.64
C GLY A 246 -3.54 -8.06 18.16
N SER A 247 -2.91 -9.23 18.23
CA SER A 247 -1.50 -9.38 18.61
C SER A 247 -0.52 -9.36 17.42
N GLY A 248 -1.02 -9.37 16.18
CA GLY A 248 -0.19 -9.39 14.97
C GLY A 248 -0.48 -8.21 14.04
N PHE A 249 -0.05 -8.37 12.80
CA PHE A 249 -0.06 -7.37 11.74
C PHE A 249 -0.67 -7.96 10.47
N THR A 250 -1.21 -7.09 9.62
CA THR A 250 -1.68 -7.44 8.27
C THR A 250 -1.07 -6.50 7.25
N LEU A 251 -0.94 -6.96 6.01
CA LEU A 251 -0.56 -6.13 4.86
C LEU A 251 -1.74 -5.24 4.41
N THR A 252 -2.08 -4.29 5.26
CA THR A 252 -3.09 -3.25 5.03
C THR A 252 -2.43 -1.87 5.20
N ASP A 253 -2.35 -1.10 4.13
CA ASP A 253 -1.77 0.24 4.11
C ASP A 253 -2.87 1.30 4.22
N ALA A 254 -3.05 1.83 5.43
CA ALA A 254 -4.03 2.87 5.71
C ALA A 254 -3.66 4.24 5.13
N ASP A 255 -2.37 4.50 4.90
CA ASP A 255 -1.87 5.80 4.41
C ASP A 255 -2.12 5.98 2.91
N ARG A 256 -2.25 4.86 2.19
CA ARG A 256 -2.50 4.81 0.74
C ARG A 256 -3.88 4.25 0.44
N GLY A 257 -4.92 4.89 0.96
CA GLY A 257 -6.31 4.60 0.60
C GLY A 257 -6.83 3.24 1.08
N GLY A 258 -6.13 2.59 2.02
CA GLY A 258 -6.50 1.28 2.55
C GLY A 258 -6.12 0.11 1.63
N HIS A 259 -5.02 0.21 0.88
CA HIS A 259 -4.53 -0.86 0.01
C HIS A 259 -4.32 -2.15 0.83
N LYS A 260 -4.71 -3.30 0.26
CA LYS A 260 -4.56 -4.60 0.91
C LYS A 260 -3.85 -5.57 0.00
N THR A 261 -3.04 -6.45 0.57
CA THR A 261 -2.51 -7.63 -0.12
C THR A 261 -3.07 -8.91 0.48
N VAL A 262 -3.60 -9.78 -0.38
CA VAL A 262 -4.26 -11.04 0.02
C VAL A 262 -3.70 -12.25 -0.71
N ASN A 263 -3.77 -13.40 -0.05
CA ASN A 263 -3.35 -14.70 -0.56
C ASN A 263 -4.57 -15.43 -1.14
N LEU A 264 -4.51 -15.81 -2.42
CA LEU A 264 -5.56 -16.64 -3.04
C LEU A 264 -5.38 -18.15 -2.82
N GLU A 265 -4.26 -18.57 -2.23
CA GLU A 265 -3.95 -19.97 -1.91
C GLU A 265 -4.05 -20.89 -3.14
N ASN A 266 -3.52 -20.42 -4.27
CA ASN A 266 -3.51 -21.09 -5.58
C ASN A 266 -4.91 -21.33 -6.19
N LYS A 267 -5.91 -20.55 -5.75
CA LYS A 267 -7.26 -20.55 -6.34
C LYS A 267 -7.36 -19.49 -7.42
N GLU A 268 -8.32 -19.69 -8.32
CA GLU A 268 -8.64 -18.75 -9.40
C GLU A 268 -9.86 -17.86 -9.06
N ASP A 269 -10.43 -18.01 -7.86
CA ASP A 269 -11.59 -17.25 -7.40
C ASP A 269 -11.54 -16.91 -5.90
N GLY A 270 -12.46 -16.03 -5.48
CA GLY A 270 -12.63 -15.60 -4.09
C GLY A 270 -11.96 -14.27 -3.74
N GLU A 271 -12.22 -13.82 -2.50
CA GLU A 271 -11.69 -12.54 -1.97
C GLU A 271 -10.25 -12.66 -1.45
N GLY A 272 -9.72 -13.88 -1.35
CA GLY A 272 -8.43 -14.17 -0.73
C GLY A 272 -8.43 -14.05 0.79
N LYS A 273 -7.34 -14.49 1.40
CA LYS A 273 -7.09 -14.37 2.85
C LYS A 273 -6.07 -13.26 3.11
N ALA A 274 -6.28 -12.50 4.18
CA ALA A 274 -5.27 -11.55 4.63
C ALA A 274 -3.98 -12.28 5.00
N PHE A 275 -2.84 -11.73 4.59
CA PHE A 275 -1.57 -12.11 5.18
C PHE A 275 -1.48 -11.58 6.60
N THR A 276 -1.05 -12.43 7.53
CA THR A 276 -0.82 -12.07 8.93
C THR A 276 0.61 -12.34 9.32
N ASP A 277 1.16 -11.50 10.17
CA ASP A 277 2.51 -11.65 10.73
C ASP A 277 2.55 -11.24 12.20
N GLU A 278 3.44 -11.83 13.01
CA GLU A 278 3.50 -11.56 14.46
C GLU A 278 4.44 -10.41 14.82
N ASP A 279 5.50 -10.19 14.04
CA ASP A 279 6.58 -9.27 14.37
C ASP A 279 6.79 -8.14 13.34
N ASP A 280 5.96 -8.11 12.29
CA ASP A 280 5.97 -7.12 11.21
C ASP A 280 7.22 -7.19 10.32
N ALA A 281 7.88 -8.36 10.30
CA ALA A 281 8.97 -8.70 9.41
C ALA A 281 8.51 -9.74 8.36
N TRP A 282 8.20 -9.25 7.17
CA TRP A 282 7.52 -10.00 6.12
C TRP A 282 8.50 -10.62 5.13
N GLY A 283 8.29 -11.90 4.84
CA GLY A 283 8.97 -12.62 3.76
C GLY A 283 10.46 -12.84 3.99
N ASN A 284 11.08 -13.60 3.08
CA ASN A 284 12.49 -13.96 3.16
C ASN A 284 13.30 -13.68 1.87
N GLY A 285 12.66 -13.05 0.87
CA GLY A 285 13.28 -12.68 -0.40
C GLY A 285 13.40 -13.83 -1.40
N LYS A 286 12.70 -14.95 -1.19
CA LYS A 286 12.69 -16.09 -2.11
C LYS A 286 11.27 -16.38 -2.61
N GLY A 287 11.17 -16.72 -3.90
CA GLY A 287 9.87 -16.97 -4.54
C GLY A 287 9.11 -18.21 -4.05
N ASP A 288 9.74 -19.07 -3.25
CA ASP A 288 9.06 -20.22 -2.60
C ASP A 288 8.39 -19.86 -1.27
N ASP A 289 8.58 -18.64 -0.78
CA ASP A 289 7.94 -18.11 0.41
C ASP A 289 6.70 -17.27 0.05
N PRO A 290 5.49 -17.65 0.51
CA PRO A 290 4.27 -16.94 0.14
C PRO A 290 4.24 -15.46 0.56
N GLN A 291 4.87 -15.11 1.68
CA GLN A 291 4.93 -13.72 2.11
C GLN A 291 5.79 -12.88 1.16
N THR A 292 6.83 -13.44 0.54
CA THR A 292 7.72 -12.71 -0.36
C THR A 292 6.98 -12.14 -1.58
N ALA A 293 6.12 -12.92 -2.25
CA ALA A 293 5.27 -12.40 -3.32
C ALA A 293 4.33 -11.29 -2.84
N ALA A 294 3.82 -11.43 -1.61
CA ALA A 294 2.95 -10.44 -0.99
C ALA A 294 3.70 -9.13 -0.69
N VAL A 295 4.95 -9.21 -0.22
CA VAL A 295 5.85 -8.07 -0.02
C VAL A 295 6.04 -7.32 -1.33
N ASP A 296 6.36 -8.03 -2.41
CA ASP A 296 6.60 -7.46 -3.74
C ASP A 296 5.38 -6.71 -4.26
N ALA A 297 4.22 -7.37 -4.27
CA ALA A 297 2.97 -6.77 -4.71
C ALA A 297 2.54 -5.58 -3.84
N HIS A 298 2.71 -5.68 -2.51
CA HIS A 298 2.35 -4.59 -1.59
C HIS A 298 3.25 -3.36 -1.76
N TYR A 299 4.56 -3.59 -1.89
CA TYR A 299 5.53 -2.53 -2.16
C TYR A 299 5.31 -1.90 -3.54
N GLY A 300 5.06 -2.70 -4.57
CA GLY A 300 4.79 -2.22 -5.93
C GLY A 300 3.56 -1.31 -5.99
N ALA A 301 2.46 -1.70 -5.33
CA ALA A 301 1.26 -0.87 -5.23
C ALA A 301 1.52 0.45 -4.47
N ALA A 302 2.22 0.39 -3.34
CA ALA A 302 2.54 1.57 -2.53
C ALA A 302 3.45 2.56 -3.28
N THR A 303 4.46 2.04 -3.98
CA THR A 303 5.42 2.84 -4.76
C THR A 303 4.73 3.49 -5.96
N THR A 304 3.87 2.75 -6.65
CA THR A 304 3.10 3.26 -7.80
C THR A 304 2.10 4.33 -7.38
N TRP A 305 1.39 4.12 -6.25
CA TRP A 305 0.52 5.13 -5.66
C TRP A 305 1.27 6.44 -5.39
N ASP A 306 2.43 6.34 -4.73
CA ASP A 306 3.27 7.48 -4.38
C ASP A 306 3.77 8.21 -5.62
N TYR A 307 4.16 7.49 -6.68
CA TYR A 307 4.53 8.06 -7.97
C TYR A 307 3.39 8.89 -8.56
N TYR A 308 2.20 8.30 -8.74
CA TYR A 308 1.05 9.02 -9.31
C TYR A 308 0.66 10.25 -8.49
N LYS A 309 0.72 10.14 -7.16
CA LYS A 309 0.41 11.26 -6.26
C LYS A 309 1.44 12.38 -6.34
N LYS A 310 2.74 12.06 -6.27
CA LYS A 310 3.83 13.03 -6.20
C LYS A 310 4.15 13.66 -7.56
N VAL A 311 4.13 12.86 -8.62
CA VAL A 311 4.53 13.29 -9.97
C VAL A 311 3.36 13.92 -10.72
N HIS A 312 2.19 13.29 -10.64
CA HIS A 312 1.02 13.64 -11.45
C HIS A 312 -0.14 14.26 -10.66
N GLY A 313 -0.03 14.34 -9.32
CA GLY A 313 -1.09 14.89 -8.47
C GLY A 313 -2.34 14.02 -8.40
N ARG A 314 -2.26 12.73 -8.77
CA ARG A 314 -3.40 11.80 -8.78
C ARG A 314 -3.42 10.95 -7.51
N ASP A 315 -4.48 11.08 -6.71
CA ASP A 315 -4.64 10.31 -5.46
C ASP A 315 -5.32 8.95 -5.73
N GLY A 316 -4.49 7.93 -5.99
CA GLY A 316 -4.92 6.58 -6.32
C GLY A 316 -5.41 6.38 -7.76
N ILE A 317 -5.82 5.14 -8.08
CA ILE A 317 -6.21 4.75 -9.45
C ILE A 317 -7.35 5.63 -9.98
N GLY A 318 -8.35 5.95 -9.16
CA GLY A 318 -9.50 6.79 -9.53
C GLY A 318 -9.28 8.30 -9.37
N GLY A 319 -8.18 8.73 -8.72
CA GLY A 319 -8.03 10.11 -8.25
C GLY A 319 -8.98 10.48 -7.09
N ASP A 320 -9.60 9.48 -6.45
CA ASP A 320 -10.60 9.62 -5.39
C ASP A 320 -10.12 9.12 -4.03
N GLY A 321 -8.81 8.83 -3.89
CA GLY A 321 -8.20 8.37 -2.65
C GLY A 321 -8.54 6.92 -2.28
N LYS A 322 -9.12 6.13 -3.20
CA LYS A 322 -9.37 4.69 -2.97
C LYS A 322 -8.28 3.81 -3.57
N ALA A 323 -7.87 2.81 -2.80
CA ALA A 323 -6.89 1.82 -3.24
C ALA A 323 -7.52 0.56 -3.83
N ALA A 324 -6.73 -0.09 -4.66
CA ALA A 324 -6.98 -1.44 -5.15
C ALA A 324 -6.57 -2.49 -4.11
N THR A 325 -6.97 -3.73 -4.36
CA THR A 325 -6.41 -4.90 -3.66
C THR A 325 -5.36 -5.56 -4.55
N SER A 326 -4.22 -5.96 -3.99
CA SER A 326 -3.28 -6.87 -4.63
C SER A 326 -3.60 -8.31 -4.22
N ARG A 327 -3.76 -9.21 -5.20
CA ARG A 327 -4.03 -10.64 -4.98
C ARG A 327 -2.85 -11.45 -5.50
N VAL A 328 -2.16 -12.18 -4.62
CA VAL A 328 -1.03 -13.05 -5.00
C VAL A 328 -1.40 -14.53 -4.84
N HIS A 329 -0.59 -15.42 -5.42
CA HIS A 329 -0.84 -16.85 -5.48
C HIS A 329 -2.14 -17.19 -6.21
N TYR A 330 -2.38 -16.53 -7.34
CA TYR A 330 -3.51 -16.82 -8.21
C TYR A 330 -3.22 -18.06 -9.06
N GLY A 331 -4.12 -19.05 -9.00
CA GLY A 331 -4.02 -20.29 -9.76
C GLY A 331 -2.79 -21.16 -9.41
N ASP A 332 -2.52 -22.17 -10.23
CA ASP A 332 -1.36 -23.07 -10.07
C ASP A 332 -0.48 -23.00 -11.32
N SER A 333 0.80 -22.67 -11.13
CA SER A 333 1.77 -22.39 -12.19
C SER A 333 1.25 -21.37 -13.22
N TYR A 334 0.49 -20.37 -12.74
CA TYR A 334 -0.13 -19.38 -13.60
C TYR A 334 0.92 -18.34 -14.04
N VAL A 335 1.17 -18.30 -15.35
CA VAL A 335 2.21 -17.47 -15.97
C VAL A 335 1.60 -16.18 -16.52
N ASN A 336 0.92 -15.41 -15.65
CA ASN A 336 0.44 -14.08 -15.99
C ASN A 336 0.15 -13.23 -14.73
N ALA A 337 0.07 -11.92 -14.95
CA ALA A 337 -0.51 -10.94 -14.02
C ALA A 337 -1.61 -10.16 -14.76
N PHE A 338 -2.56 -9.58 -14.02
CA PHE A 338 -3.62 -8.79 -14.63
C PHE A 338 -4.32 -7.82 -13.66
N TRP A 339 -4.78 -6.70 -14.20
CA TRP A 339 -5.80 -5.83 -13.62
C TRP A 339 -7.22 -6.32 -13.92
N GLU A 340 -8.12 -6.19 -12.95
CA GLU A 340 -9.54 -6.43 -13.16
C GLU A 340 -10.42 -5.33 -12.53
N ASP A 341 -11.20 -4.65 -13.37
CA ASP A 341 -12.10 -3.56 -12.94
C ASP A 341 -13.24 -4.01 -12.01
N SER A 342 -13.74 -5.24 -12.16
CA SER A 342 -14.89 -5.73 -11.39
C SER A 342 -14.61 -5.86 -9.90
N CYS A 343 -13.39 -6.29 -9.55
CA CYS A 343 -12.92 -6.35 -8.17
C CYS A 343 -12.11 -5.12 -7.76
N PHE A 344 -11.72 -4.26 -8.72
CA PHE A 344 -10.77 -3.16 -8.51
C PHE A 344 -9.46 -3.67 -7.90
N CYS A 345 -8.83 -4.63 -8.58
CA CYS A 345 -7.71 -5.37 -8.02
C CYS A 345 -6.66 -5.77 -9.07
N MET A 346 -5.39 -5.78 -8.64
CA MET A 346 -4.28 -6.41 -9.37
C MET A 346 -4.13 -7.85 -8.91
N THR A 347 -3.80 -8.76 -9.82
CA THR A 347 -3.73 -10.19 -9.56
C THR A 347 -2.49 -10.80 -10.18
N TYR A 348 -1.77 -11.60 -9.41
CA TYR A 348 -0.46 -12.11 -9.79
C TYR A 348 -0.41 -13.63 -9.61
N GLY A 349 0.00 -14.33 -10.68
CA GLY A 349 0.39 -15.73 -10.61
C GLY A 349 1.83 -15.92 -10.15
N ASP A 350 2.17 -17.17 -9.82
CA ASP A 350 3.48 -17.53 -9.28
C ASP A 350 4.51 -17.98 -10.35
N GLY A 351 4.14 -17.87 -11.64
CA GLY A 351 4.98 -18.26 -12.77
C GLY A 351 5.10 -19.78 -12.92
N GLU A 352 5.90 -20.23 -13.89
CA GLU A 352 6.03 -21.66 -14.17
C GLU A 352 6.60 -22.40 -12.95
N GLY A 353 5.88 -23.42 -12.49
CA GLY A 353 6.26 -24.22 -11.33
C GLY A 353 6.18 -23.49 -9.98
N ASN A 354 5.52 -22.32 -9.91
CA ASN A 354 5.34 -21.49 -8.72
C ASN A 354 6.66 -21.05 -8.05
N LYS A 355 7.60 -20.55 -8.85
CA LYS A 355 8.95 -20.18 -8.36
C LYS A 355 9.34 -18.73 -8.59
N ALA A 356 8.63 -18.04 -9.48
CA ALA A 356 8.94 -16.68 -9.88
C ALA A 356 7.64 -15.89 -9.99
N PRO A 357 7.08 -15.45 -8.85
CA PRO A 357 5.86 -14.67 -8.84
C PRO A 357 5.98 -13.41 -9.68
N LEU A 358 4.98 -13.13 -10.52
CA LEU A 358 5.01 -12.03 -11.47
C LEU A 358 4.72 -10.69 -10.78
N THR A 359 5.56 -10.31 -9.82
CA THR A 359 5.32 -9.22 -8.86
C THR A 359 6.46 -8.19 -8.85
N ALA A 360 7.35 -8.22 -9.86
CA ALA A 360 8.37 -7.19 -10.04
C ALA A 360 7.76 -5.78 -10.11
N LEU A 361 8.56 -4.76 -9.79
CA LEU A 361 8.05 -3.41 -9.56
C LEU A 361 7.37 -2.82 -10.80
N ASP A 362 8.00 -2.96 -11.96
CA ASP A 362 7.45 -2.52 -13.25
C ASP A 362 6.16 -3.28 -13.61
N VAL A 363 6.08 -4.58 -13.34
CA VAL A 363 4.88 -5.41 -13.54
C VAL A 363 3.75 -4.97 -12.61
N ALA A 364 4.01 -4.79 -11.32
CA ALA A 364 3.00 -4.30 -10.38
C ALA A 364 2.49 -2.89 -10.74
N ALA A 365 3.40 -2.03 -11.21
CA ALA A 365 3.07 -0.70 -11.69
C ALA A 365 2.30 -0.72 -13.03
N HIS A 366 2.63 -1.65 -13.92
CA HIS A 366 1.93 -1.92 -15.18
C HIS A 366 0.48 -2.31 -14.89
N GLU A 367 0.25 -3.28 -13.99
CA GLU A 367 -1.11 -3.70 -13.63
C GLU A 367 -1.92 -2.57 -12.98
N MET A 368 -1.32 -1.82 -12.06
CA MET A 368 -2.01 -0.67 -11.45
C MET A 368 -2.33 0.42 -12.49
N THR A 369 -1.50 0.56 -13.52
CA THR A 369 -1.69 1.54 -14.60
C THR A 369 -2.82 1.16 -15.55
N HIS A 370 -3.10 -0.12 -15.80
CA HIS A 370 -4.34 -0.50 -16.48
C HIS A 370 -5.58 0.05 -15.77
N GLY A 371 -5.59 0.03 -14.43
CA GLY A 371 -6.62 0.68 -13.63
C GLY A 371 -6.71 2.19 -13.89
N VAL A 372 -5.57 2.89 -13.96
CA VAL A 372 -5.54 4.32 -14.27
C VAL A 372 -6.10 4.59 -15.67
N THR A 373 -5.72 3.80 -16.66
CA THR A 373 -6.27 3.86 -18.03
C THR A 373 -7.79 3.67 -18.01
N SER A 374 -8.29 2.66 -17.30
CA SER A 374 -9.74 2.41 -17.15
C SER A 374 -10.50 3.59 -16.52
N LYS A 375 -9.91 4.27 -15.52
CA LYS A 375 -10.52 5.44 -14.86
C LYS A 375 -10.29 6.77 -15.59
N THR A 376 -9.69 6.75 -16.78
CA THR A 376 -9.38 7.95 -17.56
C THR A 376 -9.83 7.81 -19.01
N ALA A 377 -8.91 7.49 -19.93
CA ALA A 377 -9.22 7.33 -21.36
C ALA A 377 -10.14 6.15 -21.64
N GLY A 378 -10.07 5.10 -20.82
CA GLY A 378 -10.82 3.85 -21.00
C GLY A 378 -10.49 3.17 -22.32
N LEU A 379 -9.21 3.15 -22.72
CA LEU A 379 -8.74 2.57 -23.97
C LEU A 379 -9.23 1.12 -24.13
N GLU A 380 -10.00 0.85 -25.18
CA GLU A 380 -10.53 -0.48 -25.44
C GLU A 380 -9.38 -1.44 -25.71
N TYR A 381 -9.44 -2.62 -25.11
CA TYR A 381 -8.35 -3.60 -25.13
C TYR A 381 -8.36 -4.44 -26.41
N SER A 382 -8.32 -3.75 -27.56
CA SER A 382 -8.38 -4.33 -28.90
C SER A 382 -7.76 -3.40 -29.93
N GLY A 383 -7.12 -3.95 -30.95
CA GLY A 383 -6.49 -3.17 -32.02
C GLY A 383 -5.49 -2.13 -31.50
N GLU A 384 -5.40 -0.99 -32.17
CA GLU A 384 -4.46 0.08 -31.80
C GLU A 384 -4.75 0.68 -30.42
N SER A 385 -6.02 0.79 -30.00
CA SER A 385 -6.35 1.27 -28.66
C SER A 385 -5.87 0.30 -27.59
N GLY A 386 -5.90 -1.01 -27.87
CA GLY A 386 -5.35 -2.04 -26.99
C GLY A 386 -3.83 -1.95 -26.90
N GLY A 387 -3.15 -1.75 -28.03
CA GLY A 387 -1.71 -1.46 -28.05
C GLY A 387 -1.33 -0.22 -27.26
N LEU A 388 -2.12 0.84 -27.34
CA LEU A 388 -1.93 2.05 -26.51
C LEU A 388 -2.23 1.80 -25.03
N ASN A 389 -3.17 0.90 -24.70
CA ASN A 389 -3.46 0.52 -23.32
C ASN A 389 -2.24 -0.20 -22.69
N GLU A 390 -1.73 -1.22 -23.38
CA GLU A 390 -0.50 -1.94 -23.02
C GLU A 390 0.72 -1.02 -22.91
N ALA A 391 0.96 -0.19 -23.93
CA ALA A 391 2.09 0.74 -23.93
C ALA A 391 1.98 1.78 -22.80
N THR A 392 0.77 2.22 -22.46
CA THR A 392 0.58 3.14 -21.32
C THR A 392 1.01 2.48 -20.01
N SER A 393 0.69 1.21 -19.82
CA SER A 393 1.10 0.43 -18.66
C SER A 393 2.62 0.21 -18.61
N ASP A 394 3.27 -0.09 -19.74
CA ASP A 394 4.74 -0.17 -19.83
C ASP A 394 5.40 1.18 -19.53
N ILE A 395 4.92 2.27 -20.14
CA ILE A 395 5.45 3.63 -19.96
C ILE A 395 5.48 4.04 -18.49
N PHE A 396 4.37 3.82 -17.77
CA PHE A 396 4.31 4.18 -16.35
C PHE A 396 4.95 3.13 -15.45
N GLY A 397 4.99 1.85 -15.84
CA GLY A 397 5.80 0.83 -15.16
C GLY A 397 7.27 1.22 -15.10
N THR A 398 7.86 1.48 -16.26
CA THR A 398 9.22 2.01 -16.40
C THR A 398 9.40 3.33 -15.63
N SER A 399 8.44 4.27 -15.74
CA SER A 399 8.57 5.56 -15.05
C SER A 399 8.55 5.43 -13.52
N VAL A 400 7.78 4.47 -12.99
CA VAL A 400 7.75 4.13 -11.55
C VAL A 400 9.08 3.53 -11.11
N GLU A 401 9.65 2.60 -11.88
CA GLU A 401 10.94 2.00 -11.57
C GLU A 401 12.07 3.05 -11.50
N PHE A 402 12.13 3.94 -12.48
CA PHE A 402 13.03 5.10 -12.46
C PHE A 402 12.79 6.02 -11.26
N ASN A 403 11.53 6.20 -10.85
CA ASN A 403 11.18 7.06 -9.72
C ASN A 403 11.57 6.45 -8.37
N ALA A 404 11.41 5.13 -8.23
CA ALA A 404 11.72 4.38 -7.02
C ALA A 404 13.20 4.45 -6.67
N LYS A 405 14.09 4.57 -7.67
CA LYS A 405 15.55 4.61 -7.49
C LYS A 405 16.04 3.44 -6.65
N ASN A 406 15.44 2.27 -6.84
CA ASN A 406 15.84 1.06 -6.15
C ASN A 406 17.24 0.67 -6.64
N SER A 407 18.15 0.34 -5.73
CA SER A 407 19.52 -0.05 -6.10
C SER A 407 19.64 -1.50 -6.54
N THR A 408 18.68 -2.35 -6.15
CA THR A 408 18.58 -3.77 -6.53
C THR A 408 18.00 -3.90 -7.94
N ASP A 409 17.16 -2.93 -8.29
CA ASP A 409 16.48 -2.83 -9.57
C ASP A 409 16.51 -1.38 -10.06
N ALA A 410 17.56 -1.06 -10.82
CA ALA A 410 17.80 0.30 -11.25
C ALA A 410 16.99 0.58 -12.51
N GLY A 411 16.14 1.61 -12.45
CA GLY A 411 15.31 2.10 -13.55
C GLY A 411 15.94 1.93 -14.93
N ASP A 412 15.24 1.18 -15.78
CA ASP A 412 15.62 0.93 -17.16
C ASP A 412 14.39 0.91 -18.11
N TYR A 413 14.61 0.64 -19.40
CA TYR A 413 13.59 0.62 -20.47
C TYR A 413 13.31 -0.80 -20.99
N LEU A 414 13.59 -1.80 -20.17
CA LEU A 414 13.17 -3.18 -20.33
C LEU A 414 11.88 -3.39 -19.51
N ILE A 415 11.10 -4.38 -19.89
CA ILE A 415 9.87 -4.74 -19.17
C ILE A 415 9.96 -6.19 -18.77
N GLY A 416 9.76 -6.49 -17.49
CA GLY A 416 9.70 -7.83 -16.93
C GLY A 416 11.05 -8.57 -16.94
N GLU A 417 12.18 -7.86 -16.95
CA GLU A 417 13.51 -8.47 -16.91
C GLU A 417 13.81 -9.17 -15.57
N LYS A 418 13.24 -8.69 -14.46
CA LYS A 418 13.39 -9.38 -13.16
C LYS A 418 12.64 -10.68 -13.04
N ILE A 419 11.47 -10.81 -13.65
CA ILE A 419 10.65 -12.01 -13.51
C ILE A 419 11.21 -13.19 -14.33
N ASP A 420 12.09 -12.93 -15.30
CA ASP A 420 12.75 -13.93 -16.16
C ASP A 420 11.76 -14.98 -16.70
N ILE A 421 10.64 -14.51 -17.24
CA ILE A 421 9.55 -15.37 -17.71
C ILE A 421 9.97 -16.31 -18.86
N ASN A 422 10.99 -15.91 -19.63
CA ASN A 422 11.58 -16.71 -20.71
C ASN A 422 12.60 -17.74 -20.19
N GLY A 423 13.09 -17.59 -18.95
CA GLY A 423 14.08 -18.46 -18.32
C GLY A 423 15.49 -18.37 -18.92
N ASP A 424 15.76 -17.35 -19.72
CA ASP A 424 17.03 -17.11 -20.41
C ASP A 424 17.68 -15.77 -20.04
N GLY A 425 17.10 -15.04 -19.09
CA GLY A 425 17.54 -13.74 -18.61
C GLY A 425 17.18 -12.58 -19.55
N THR A 426 16.38 -12.80 -20.58
CA THR A 426 15.87 -11.73 -21.45
C THR A 426 14.59 -11.11 -20.86
N PRO A 427 14.38 -9.79 -21.04
CA PRO A 427 13.11 -9.15 -20.71
C PRO A 427 11.96 -9.66 -21.57
N LEU A 428 10.74 -9.41 -21.10
CA LEU A 428 9.52 -9.68 -21.86
C LEU A 428 9.38 -8.72 -23.04
N ARG A 429 9.68 -7.43 -22.86
CA ARG A 429 9.62 -6.41 -23.92
C ARG A 429 10.77 -5.40 -23.82
N TYR A 430 11.02 -4.71 -24.94
CA TYR A 430 12.02 -3.66 -25.06
C TYR A 430 11.36 -2.36 -25.52
N MET A 431 11.61 -1.24 -24.84
CA MET A 431 11.07 0.05 -25.32
C MET A 431 11.96 0.74 -26.35
N ASP A 432 13.28 0.47 -26.39
CA ASP A 432 14.21 1.17 -27.30
C ASP A 432 14.16 0.66 -28.75
N LYS A 433 13.86 -0.63 -28.90
CA LYS A 433 13.68 -1.34 -30.17
C LYS A 433 12.80 -2.57 -29.92
N PRO A 434 11.47 -2.40 -29.90
CA PRO A 434 10.50 -3.45 -29.57
C PRO A 434 10.75 -4.80 -30.26
N SER A 435 11.11 -4.81 -31.54
CA SER A 435 11.32 -6.02 -32.33
C SER A 435 12.44 -6.95 -31.83
N LYS A 436 13.23 -6.52 -30.82
CA LYS A 436 14.20 -7.38 -30.13
C LYS A 436 13.55 -8.60 -29.45
N ASP A 437 12.27 -8.52 -29.09
CA ASP A 437 11.49 -9.67 -28.59
C ASP A 437 11.00 -10.62 -29.71
N GLY A 438 11.24 -10.25 -30.97
CA GLY A 438 10.90 -11.02 -32.17
C GLY A 438 9.47 -10.83 -32.69
N GLN A 439 8.60 -10.07 -32.02
CA GLN A 439 7.18 -9.95 -32.37
C GLN A 439 6.64 -8.52 -32.34
N SER A 440 7.12 -7.67 -31.43
CA SER A 440 6.63 -6.31 -31.26
C SER A 440 7.00 -5.38 -32.42
N ALA A 441 6.11 -4.45 -32.71
CA ALA A 441 6.30 -3.49 -33.81
C ALA A 441 7.21 -2.33 -33.39
N ASP A 442 8.30 -2.10 -34.13
CA ASP A 442 9.16 -0.92 -33.94
C ASP A 442 8.48 0.38 -34.43
N GLU A 443 7.55 0.28 -35.38
CA GLU A 443 6.96 1.43 -36.06
C GLU A 443 5.53 1.12 -36.52
N TRP A 444 4.74 2.17 -36.71
CA TRP A 444 3.37 2.06 -37.16
C TRP A 444 3.29 1.59 -38.63
N SER A 445 2.33 0.71 -38.88
CA SER A 445 1.86 0.32 -40.21
C SER A 445 0.35 0.06 -40.15
N ASP A 446 -0.28 -0.04 -41.31
CA ASP A 446 -1.70 -0.35 -41.46
C ASP A 446 -2.11 -1.72 -40.88
N LYS A 447 -1.15 -2.58 -40.56
CA LYS A 447 -1.36 -3.91 -39.96
C LYS A 447 -1.12 -3.95 -38.46
N VAL A 448 -0.66 -2.86 -37.85
CA VAL A 448 -0.27 -2.91 -36.42
C VAL A 448 -1.47 -3.23 -35.52
N GLY A 449 -2.68 -2.78 -35.89
CA GLY A 449 -3.92 -3.10 -35.19
C GLY A 449 -4.38 -4.55 -35.35
N ASP A 450 -3.78 -5.35 -36.24
CA ASP A 450 -4.07 -6.77 -36.38
C ASP A 450 -3.18 -7.64 -35.46
N LEU A 451 -2.14 -7.05 -34.87
CA LEU A 451 -1.28 -7.74 -33.92
C LEU A 451 -2.01 -7.94 -32.58
N ASP A 452 -1.49 -8.89 -31.80
CA ASP A 452 -1.82 -8.93 -30.37
C ASP A 452 -1.45 -7.59 -29.72
N VAL A 453 -2.27 -7.14 -28.78
CA VAL A 453 -2.12 -5.82 -28.16
C VAL A 453 -0.73 -5.64 -27.52
N HIS A 454 -0.16 -6.70 -26.94
CA HIS A 454 1.16 -6.69 -26.33
C HIS A 454 2.31 -6.48 -27.34
N TYR A 455 2.08 -6.77 -28.63
CA TYR A 455 3.06 -6.57 -29.70
C TYR A 455 2.81 -5.25 -30.45
N SER A 456 1.54 -4.87 -30.61
CA SER A 456 1.19 -3.56 -31.19
C SER A 456 1.68 -2.41 -30.30
N SER A 457 1.72 -2.60 -28.97
CA SER A 457 2.21 -1.64 -27.98
C SER A 457 3.63 -1.11 -28.26
N GLY A 458 4.45 -1.92 -28.95
CA GLY A 458 5.81 -1.57 -29.35
C GLY A 458 5.92 -0.16 -29.98
N VAL A 459 4.95 0.25 -30.78
CA VAL A 459 4.98 1.59 -31.43
C VAL A 459 4.98 2.73 -30.40
N ALA A 460 4.14 2.65 -29.37
CA ALA A 460 4.07 3.67 -28.34
C ALA A 460 5.22 3.54 -27.31
N ASN A 461 5.68 2.32 -27.02
CA ASN A 461 6.89 2.10 -26.23
C ASN A 461 8.11 2.76 -26.88
N HIS A 462 8.28 2.54 -28.19
CA HIS A 462 9.37 3.12 -28.96
C HIS A 462 9.24 4.64 -29.10
N PHE A 463 8.02 5.15 -29.32
CA PHE A 463 7.76 6.59 -29.27
C PHE A 463 8.21 7.20 -27.92
N PHE A 464 7.84 6.57 -26.80
CA PHE A 464 8.15 7.09 -25.47
C PHE A 464 9.66 7.07 -25.19
N TYR A 465 10.36 6.01 -25.59
CA TYR A 465 11.82 5.95 -25.52
C TYR A 465 12.45 7.08 -26.33
N LEU A 466 12.08 7.24 -27.61
CA LEU A 466 12.61 8.27 -28.50
C LEU A 466 12.34 9.68 -27.95
N LEU A 467 11.13 9.94 -27.44
CA LEU A 467 10.78 11.21 -26.82
C LEU A 467 11.61 11.47 -25.56
N SER A 468 11.82 10.45 -24.73
CA SER A 468 12.52 10.59 -23.46
C SER A 468 14.03 10.75 -23.65
N GLU A 469 14.64 9.86 -24.43
CA GLU A 469 16.08 9.64 -24.45
C GLU A 469 16.76 10.04 -25.76
N GLY A 470 15.99 10.15 -26.84
CA GLY A 470 16.47 10.37 -28.21
C GLY A 470 16.86 9.07 -28.92
N SER A 471 17.13 9.18 -30.22
CA SER A 471 17.59 8.06 -31.05
C SER A 471 19.10 7.80 -30.93
N GLY A 472 19.52 6.56 -31.19
CA GLY A 472 20.91 6.12 -31.26
C GLY A 472 21.44 5.49 -29.98
N ALA A 473 22.75 5.26 -29.95
CA ALA A 473 23.40 4.55 -28.86
C ALA A 473 23.44 5.35 -27.55
N LYS A 474 23.01 4.72 -26.44
CA LYS A 474 23.02 5.31 -25.09
C LYS A 474 23.18 4.24 -24.01
N GLU A 475 23.73 4.63 -22.86
CA GLU A 475 23.78 3.78 -21.67
C GLU A 475 23.00 4.44 -20.54
N ILE A 476 21.99 3.74 -20.01
CA ILE A 476 21.08 4.23 -18.96
C ILE A 476 20.87 3.09 -17.98
N GLY A 477 20.98 3.33 -16.67
CA GLY A 477 20.78 2.27 -15.66
C GLY A 477 21.81 1.12 -15.73
N GLY A 478 22.88 1.26 -16.51
CA GLY A 478 23.82 0.17 -16.80
C GLY A 478 23.41 -0.71 -18.00
N VAL A 479 22.28 -0.40 -18.66
CA VAL A 479 21.80 -1.06 -19.88
C VAL A 479 22.19 -0.24 -21.10
N LYS A 480 22.66 -0.94 -22.14
CA LYS A 480 23.03 -0.34 -23.42
C LYS A 480 21.88 -0.42 -24.40
N TYR A 481 21.51 0.73 -24.93
CA TYR A 481 20.46 0.91 -25.91
C TYR A 481 21.04 1.41 -27.23
N ASP A 482 20.36 1.11 -28.33
CA ASP A 482 20.65 1.66 -29.66
C ASP A 482 19.34 1.74 -30.45
N SER A 483 18.64 2.86 -30.27
CA SER A 483 17.26 3.04 -30.75
C SER A 483 17.24 3.67 -32.15
N PRO A 484 16.75 2.96 -33.18
CA PRO A 484 16.65 3.49 -34.54
C PRO A 484 15.41 4.38 -34.73
N THR A 485 15.31 5.07 -35.86
CA THR A 485 14.06 5.68 -36.33
C THR A 485 13.69 5.12 -37.70
N SER A 486 12.39 4.99 -37.94
CA SER A 486 11.79 4.51 -39.21
C SER A 486 12.30 5.26 -40.44
N ASP A 487 12.57 6.56 -40.29
CA ASP A 487 13.02 7.43 -41.37
C ASP A 487 14.54 7.74 -41.33
N GLY A 488 15.27 7.12 -40.41
CA GLY A 488 16.70 7.32 -40.20
C GLY A 488 17.09 8.73 -39.72
N LYS A 489 16.13 9.59 -39.36
CA LYS A 489 16.43 10.92 -38.82
C LYS A 489 16.69 10.86 -37.32
N LYS A 490 17.61 11.70 -36.86
CA LYS A 490 17.92 11.84 -35.44
C LYS A 490 16.73 12.47 -34.68
N VAL A 491 16.35 11.87 -33.56
CA VAL A 491 15.45 12.45 -32.56
C VAL A 491 16.28 12.87 -31.34
N GLU A 492 16.11 14.11 -30.90
CA GLU A 492 16.69 14.60 -29.63
C GLU A 492 15.67 14.39 -28.52
N GLY A 493 16.06 13.70 -27.45
CA GLY A 493 15.19 13.45 -26.29
C GLY A 493 14.93 14.70 -25.45
N ILE A 494 13.72 14.83 -24.94
CA ILE A 494 13.30 15.96 -24.08
C ILE A 494 13.44 15.66 -22.58
N GLY A 495 13.82 14.43 -22.24
CA GLY A 495 13.93 13.90 -20.89
C GLY A 495 12.63 13.24 -20.41
N ARG A 496 12.77 12.11 -19.71
CA ARG A 496 11.67 11.28 -19.20
C ARG A 496 10.65 12.05 -18.36
N ASP A 497 11.09 12.89 -17.41
CA ASP A 497 10.20 13.69 -16.55
C ASP A 497 9.23 14.59 -17.34
N LYS A 498 9.62 15.03 -18.54
CA LYS A 498 8.74 15.80 -19.43
C LYS A 498 7.86 14.89 -20.27
N ALA A 499 8.42 13.80 -20.80
CA ALA A 499 7.70 12.82 -21.59
C ALA A 499 6.54 12.19 -20.80
N GLU A 500 6.76 11.76 -19.55
CA GLU A 500 5.73 11.16 -18.69
C GLU A 500 4.57 12.14 -18.41
N LYS A 501 4.87 13.44 -18.23
CA LYS A 501 3.85 14.47 -18.01
C LYS A 501 3.02 14.71 -19.27
N ILE A 502 3.64 14.69 -20.44
CA ILE A 502 2.95 14.81 -21.72
C ILE A 502 2.03 13.61 -21.92
N TRP A 503 2.54 12.39 -21.73
CA TRP A 503 1.75 11.16 -21.88
C TRP A 503 0.58 11.13 -20.89
N PHE A 504 0.82 11.42 -19.61
CA PHE A 504 -0.22 11.44 -18.59
C PHE A 504 -1.30 12.50 -18.89
N LYS A 505 -0.92 13.70 -19.32
CA LYS A 505 -1.88 14.74 -19.72
C LYS A 505 -2.68 14.33 -20.95
N ALA A 506 -2.04 13.69 -21.93
CA ALA A 506 -2.71 13.17 -23.12
C ALA A 506 -3.74 12.10 -22.75
N LEU A 507 -3.33 11.09 -21.97
CA LEU A 507 -4.18 10.00 -21.48
C LEU A 507 -5.40 10.53 -20.72
N THR A 508 -5.19 11.45 -19.77
CA THR A 508 -6.25 11.87 -18.85
C THR A 508 -7.18 12.96 -19.37
N THR A 509 -6.80 13.66 -20.45
CA THR A 509 -7.56 14.81 -20.96
C THR A 509 -8.03 14.64 -22.41
N TYR A 510 -7.25 13.96 -23.26
CA TYR A 510 -7.43 14.01 -24.71
C TYR A 510 -7.71 12.65 -25.35
N MET A 511 -7.19 11.56 -24.79
CA MET A 511 -7.46 10.22 -25.28
C MET A 511 -8.87 9.77 -24.85
N THR A 512 -9.43 8.86 -25.64
CA THR A 512 -10.77 8.28 -25.46
C THR A 512 -10.69 6.77 -25.72
N SER A 513 -11.78 6.04 -25.49
CA SER A 513 -11.76 4.58 -25.55
C SER A 513 -11.35 4.00 -26.91
N THR A 514 -11.52 4.73 -28.00
CA THR A 514 -11.18 4.29 -29.36
C THR A 514 -10.02 5.08 -29.97
N THR A 515 -9.17 5.68 -29.14
CA THR A 515 -7.97 6.38 -29.63
C THR A 515 -7.04 5.39 -30.34
N ASP A 516 -6.68 5.72 -31.58
CA ASP A 516 -5.68 5.04 -32.40
C ASP A 516 -4.31 5.77 -32.34
N TYR A 517 -3.28 5.27 -33.02
CA TYR A 517 -1.93 5.87 -32.94
C TYR A 517 -1.88 7.31 -33.51
N HIS A 518 -2.65 7.62 -34.55
CA HIS A 518 -2.71 8.99 -35.09
C HIS A 518 -3.41 9.95 -34.11
N ALA A 519 -4.49 9.50 -33.46
CA ALA A 519 -5.16 10.27 -32.43
C ALA A 519 -4.30 10.42 -31.16
N ALA A 520 -3.50 9.41 -30.79
CA ALA A 520 -2.53 9.49 -29.71
C ALA A 520 -1.43 10.53 -30.00
N ARG A 521 -0.98 10.61 -31.27
CA ARG A 521 -0.09 11.67 -31.74
C ARG A 521 -0.71 13.05 -31.55
N GLU A 522 -1.96 13.26 -31.97
CA GLU A 522 -2.62 14.53 -31.75
C GLU A 522 -2.80 14.86 -30.27
N ALA A 523 -3.15 13.88 -29.45
CA ALA A 523 -3.39 14.04 -28.02
C ALA A 523 -2.11 14.46 -27.28
N THR A 524 -0.99 13.81 -27.58
CA THR A 524 0.33 14.14 -27.00
C THR A 524 0.84 15.50 -27.48
N LEU A 525 0.58 15.89 -28.74
CA LEU A 525 0.93 17.23 -29.23
C LEU A 525 0.09 18.33 -28.56
N LYS A 526 -1.22 18.10 -28.38
CA LYS A 526 -2.10 19.02 -27.61
C LYS A 526 -1.60 19.15 -26.17
N ALA A 527 -1.30 18.03 -25.52
CA ALA A 527 -0.73 18.01 -24.16
C ALA A 527 0.61 18.78 -24.06
N ALA A 528 1.54 18.55 -24.98
CA ALA A 528 2.82 19.27 -24.99
C ALA A 528 2.63 20.78 -25.19
N ASN A 529 1.74 21.17 -26.11
CA ASN A 529 1.41 22.57 -26.36
C ASN A 529 0.78 23.25 -25.13
N ASP A 530 -0.07 22.55 -24.38
CA ASP A 530 -0.67 23.10 -23.16
C ASP A 530 0.36 23.31 -22.05
N ILE A 531 1.27 22.34 -21.88
CA ILE A 531 2.24 22.36 -20.77
C ILE A 531 3.40 23.31 -21.07
N TYR A 532 3.91 23.32 -22.30
CA TYR A 532 5.17 23.98 -22.67
C TYR A 532 5.02 25.09 -23.72
N GLY A 533 3.82 25.23 -24.31
CA GLY A 533 3.54 26.20 -25.36
C GLY A 533 3.79 25.64 -26.77
N LYS A 534 3.10 26.25 -27.74
CA LYS A 534 3.29 25.96 -29.16
C LYS A 534 4.72 26.28 -29.61
N ASP A 535 5.26 25.46 -30.52
CA ASP A 535 6.61 25.58 -31.09
C ASP A 535 7.78 25.39 -30.08
N SER A 536 7.47 24.94 -28.86
CA SER A 536 8.44 24.56 -27.83
C SER A 536 9.33 23.39 -28.29
N ALA A 537 10.45 23.17 -27.60
CA ALA A 537 11.31 22.01 -27.87
C ALA A 537 10.56 20.70 -27.60
N GLU A 538 9.68 20.69 -26.61
CA GLU A 538 8.84 19.57 -26.22
C GLU A 538 7.81 19.23 -27.29
N SER A 539 7.09 20.21 -27.82
CA SER A 539 6.13 19.99 -28.91
C SER A 539 6.83 19.47 -30.17
N LYS A 540 7.99 20.02 -30.52
CA LYS A 540 8.81 19.54 -31.65
C LYS A 540 9.36 18.12 -31.39
N GLY A 541 9.71 17.82 -30.14
CA GLY A 541 10.14 16.49 -29.72
C GLY A 541 9.05 15.45 -29.89
N VAL A 542 7.80 15.78 -29.52
CA VAL A 542 6.64 14.91 -29.75
C VAL A 542 6.44 14.64 -31.24
N GLU A 543 6.48 15.68 -32.08
CA GLU A 543 6.36 15.51 -33.53
C GLU A 543 7.48 14.63 -34.11
N ALA A 544 8.73 14.85 -33.68
CA ALA A 544 9.89 14.10 -34.14
C ALA A 544 9.85 12.64 -33.70
N ALA A 545 9.47 12.35 -32.45
CA ALA A 545 9.37 10.98 -31.94
C ALA A 545 8.27 10.18 -32.63
N TRP A 546 7.09 10.77 -32.86
CA TRP A 546 6.02 10.08 -33.61
C TRP A 546 6.41 9.83 -35.07
N ALA A 547 7.04 10.81 -35.72
CA ALA A 547 7.59 10.61 -37.05
C ALA A 547 8.66 9.50 -37.06
N GLY A 548 9.46 9.41 -35.99
CA GLY A 548 10.45 8.36 -35.76
C GLY A 548 9.86 6.96 -35.73
N VAL A 549 8.60 6.80 -35.31
CA VAL A 549 7.87 5.51 -35.35
C VAL A 549 6.81 5.46 -36.46
N ASN A 550 6.98 6.25 -37.52
CA ASN A 550 6.13 6.27 -38.71
C ASN A 550 4.65 6.66 -38.48
N VAL A 551 4.33 7.38 -37.39
CA VAL A 551 3.01 7.99 -37.18
C VAL A 551 3.08 9.47 -37.58
N LYS A 552 2.39 9.84 -38.66
CA LYS A 552 2.52 11.15 -39.31
C LYS A 552 1.30 12.03 -39.13
#